data_AF-A0A977NNI7-F1
#
_entry.id   AF-A0A977NNI7-F1
#
_cell.length_a   1.000
_cell.length_b   1.000
_cell.length_c   1.000
_cell.angle_alpha   90.00
_cell.angle_beta   90.00
_cell.angle_gamma   90.00
#
_symmetry.space_group_name_H-M   'P 1'
#
loop_
_entity.id
_entity.type
_entity.pdbx_description
1 polymer ?
#
loop_
_entity_poly.entity_id
_entity_poly.type
_entity_poly.pdbx_seq_one_letter_code
_entity_poly.pdbx_strand_id
1 'polypeptide(L)' 'MNAFDKSRMSITAWCEDCECVFDNRLEVEAHRQEKGHRVKVTEFWVTGRR' A
#
# COMPACT_ATOMS: atom_id res chain seq x y z
N MET A 1 -23.88 4.66 16.54
CA MET A 1 -22.96 4.33 15.43
C MET A 1 -21.93 3.35 15.96
N ASN A 2 -22.02 2.07 15.56
CA ASN A 2 -21.14 1.02 16.05
C ASN A 2 -19.74 1.19 15.44
N ALA A 3 -18.74 1.39 16.30
CA ALA A 3 -17.35 1.63 15.94
C ALA A 3 -16.57 0.34 15.58
N PHE A 4 -17.25 -0.71 15.12
CA PHE A 4 -16.70 -2.08 15.09
C PHE A 4 -16.40 -2.66 13.70
N ASP A 5 -16.48 -1.87 12.64
CA ASP A 5 -16.09 -2.33 11.30
C ASP A 5 -15.23 -1.28 10.60
N LYS A 6 -14.07 -0.96 11.18
CA LYS A 6 -12.98 -0.36 10.40
C LYS A 6 -12.24 -1.49 9.71
N SER A 7 -12.84 -2.05 8.67
CA SER A 7 -12.08 -2.77 7.65
C SER A 7 -11.03 -1.80 7.10
N ARG A 8 -9.81 -1.84 7.66
CA ARG A 8 -8.71 -0.99 7.21
C ARG A 8 -8.08 -1.69 6.02
N MET A 9 -8.37 -1.17 4.84
CA MET A 9 -7.63 -1.57 3.64
C MET A 9 -6.21 -1.05 3.79
N SER A 10 -5.27 -1.97 3.89
CA SER A 10 -3.84 -1.65 3.91
C SER A 10 -3.25 -1.96 2.54
N ILE A 11 -2.28 -1.15 2.14
CA ILE A 11 -1.52 -1.29 0.90
C ILE A 11 -0.05 -1.49 1.27
N THR A 12 0.62 -2.34 0.53
CA THR A 12 2.07 -2.45 0.56
C THR A 12 2.56 -2.63 -0.86
N ALA A 13 3.51 -1.81 -1.26
CA ALA A 13 4.00 -1.74 -2.62
C ALA A 13 5.52 -1.84 -2.61
N TRP A 14 6.06 -2.69 -3.47
CA TRP A 14 7.49 -2.98 -3.52
C TRP A 14 8.05 -2.60 -4.88
N CYS A 15 9.17 -1.88 -4.88
CA CYS A 15 9.93 -1.53 -6.06
C CYS A 15 11.19 -2.41 -6.11
N GLU A 16 11.34 -3.20 -7.17
CA GLU A 16 12.48 -4.11 -7.35
C GLU A 16 13.77 -3.34 -7.68
N ASP A 17 13.69 -2.28 -8.49
CA ASP A 17 14.85 -1.46 -8.89
C ASP A 17 15.47 -0.66 -7.74
N CYS A 18 14.65 -0.24 -6.76
CA CYS A 18 15.13 0.54 -5.62
C CYS A 18 15.24 -0.28 -4.33
N GLU A 19 14.82 -1.54 -4.36
CA GLU A 19 14.71 -2.40 -3.17
C GLU A 19 13.94 -1.72 -2.02
N CYS A 20 12.91 -0.91 -2.36
CA CYS A 20 12.16 -0.09 -1.41
C CYS A 20 10.70 -0.57 -1.28
N VAL A 21 10.15 -0.45 -0.07
CA VAL A 21 8.76 -0.78 0.25
C VAL A 21 8.01 0.47 0.68
N PHE A 22 6.80 0.64 0.16
CA PHE A 22 5.89 1.75 0.44
C PHE A 22 4.57 1.21 0.99
N ASP A 23 4.09 1.76 2.09
CA ASP A 23 2.79 1.41 2.68
C ASP A 23 1.68 2.41 2.34
N ASN A 24 1.98 3.39 1.48
CA ASN A 24 1.08 4.47 1.10
C ASN A 24 0.97 4.60 -0.43
N ARG A 25 -0.26 4.70 -0.92
CA ARG A 25 -0.56 4.82 -2.36
C ARG A 25 0.02 6.10 -2.97
N LEU A 26 0.04 7.21 -2.23
CA LEU A 26 0.60 8.48 -2.69
C LEU A 26 2.09 8.37 -2.99
N GLU A 27 2.84 7.73 -2.09
CA GLU A 27 4.27 7.49 -2.26
C GLU A 27 4.56 6.60 -3.47
N VAL A 28 3.71 5.60 -3.70
CA VAL A 28 3.82 4.70 -4.88
C VAL A 28 3.58 5.46 -6.18
N GLU A 29 2.56 6.31 -6.23
CA GLU A 29 2.24 7.09 -7.43
C GLU A 29 3.30 8.16 -7.71
N ALA A 30 3.83 8.81 -6.66
CA ALA A 30 4.97 9.71 -6.78
C ALA A 30 6.20 8.96 -7.30
N HIS A 31 6.55 7.83 -6.69
CA HIS A 31 7.70 7.02 -7.11
C HIS A 31 7.59 6.56 -8.57
N ARG A 32 6.41 6.12 -9.00
CA ARG A 32 6.17 5.73 -10.39
C ARG A 32 6.33 6.90 -11.36
N GLN A 33 5.86 8.08 -11.00
CA GLN A 33 5.98 9.26 -11.86
C GLN A 33 7.41 9.81 -11.91
N GLU A 34 8.10 9.85 -10.78
CA GLU A 34 9.46 10.41 -10.69
C GLU A 34 10.53 9.47 -11.25
N LYS A 35 10.39 8.15 -11.01
CA LYS A 35 11.40 7.16 -11.41
C LYS A 35 11.02 6.36 -12.65
N GLY A 36 9.73 6.27 -12.97
CA GLY A 36 9.25 5.39 -14.04
C GLY A 36 9.42 3.89 -13.72
N HIS A 37 9.72 3.53 -12.47
CA HIS A 37 9.98 2.15 -12.09
C HIS A 37 8.69 1.33 -11.95
N ARG A 38 8.83 0.03 -12.18
CA ARG A 38 7.73 -0.92 -12.01
C ARG A 38 7.59 -1.27 -10.53
N VAL A 39 6.56 -0.72 -9.90
CA VAL A 39 6.21 -1.02 -8.51
C VAL A 39 5.10 -2.06 -8.44
N LYS A 40 5.31 -3.15 -7.68
CA LYS A 40 4.31 -4.18 -7.42
C LYS A 40 3.47 -3.79 -6.21
N VAL A 41 2.19 -3.50 -6.42
CA VAL A 41 1.25 -3.08 -5.37
C VAL A 41 0.47 -4.30 -4.87
N THR A 42 0.40 -4.47 -3.55
CA THR A 42 -0.38 -5.49 -2.87
C THR A 42 -1.34 -4.82 -1.91
N GLU A 43 -2.64 -4.96 -2.15
CA GLU A 43 -3.69 -4.47 -1.27
C GLU A 43 -4.25 -5.63 -0.46
N PHE A 44 -4.40 -5.45 0.84
CA PHE A 44 -4.97 -6.46 1.72
C PHE A 44 -5.95 -5.85 2.72
N TRP A 45 -7.02 -6.60 2.97
CA TRP A 45 -8.05 -6.24 3.92
C TRP A 45 -7.63 -6.76 5.29
N VAL A 46 -7.28 -5.86 6.20
CA VAL A 46 -7.07 -6.24 7.60
C VAL A 46 -8.44 -6.31 8.25
N THR A 47 -9.02 -7.53 8.29
CA THR A 47 -10.18 -7.80 9.13
C THR A 47 -9.67 -8.06 10.54
N GLY A 48 -9.89 -7.11 11.44
CA GLY A 48 -9.55 -7.28 12.85
C GLY A 48 -10.48 -8.31 13.48
N ARG A 49 -10.14 -9.60 13.42
CA ARG A 49 -10.77 -10.61 14.27
C ARG A 49 -10.10 -10.56 15.63
N ARG A 50 -10.83 -10.08 16.63
CA ARG A 50 -10.46 -10.21 18.04
C ARG A 50 -11.09 -11.47 18.60
#